data_AF-A0AB39T4Q1-F1
#
_entry.id   AF-A0AB39T4Q1-F1
#
_cell.length_a   1.000
_cell.length_b   1.000
_cell.length_c   1.000
_cell.angle_alpha   90.00
_cell.angle_beta   90.00
_cell.angle_gamma   90.00
#
_symmetry.space_group_name_H-M   'P 1'
#
loop_
_entity.id
_entity.type
_entity.pdbx_description
1 polymer ?
#
loop_
_entity_poly.entity_id
_entity_poly.type
_entity_poly.pdbx_seq_one_letter_code
_entity_poly.pdbx_strand_id
1 'polypeptide(L)'
;MSSETRYPEELLGEDSDDGTMPENVATLREAVVGHRIVKAEAGVETTDRWGRRTTAPLVITLDNGKRVELRNTDDCCAYTELESFLLHPEKVDHIITGVGTTDGYDTWHIYADMGDVLELSVGWSCGNPFWYGYGFDISVKELDDETR
;
A
#
# COMPACT_ATOMS: atom_id res chain seq x y z
N MET A 1 22.97 13.37 0.07
CA MET A 1 22.86 12.70 -1.24
C MET A 1 21.37 12.59 -1.50
N SER A 2 20.83 13.41 -2.39
CA SER A 2 19.41 13.32 -2.74
C SER A 2 19.27 12.09 -3.64
N SER A 3 18.67 11.01 -3.15
CA SER A 3 18.21 9.96 -4.06
C SER A 3 17.08 10.56 -4.88
N GLU A 4 17.27 10.78 -6.17
CA GLU A 4 16.16 11.08 -7.07
C GLU A 4 15.22 9.87 -7.05
N THR A 5 14.08 10.01 -6.39
CA THR A 5 13.01 9.02 -6.46
C THR A 5 12.44 9.01 -7.88
N ARG A 6 12.07 7.83 -8.39
CA ARG A 6 11.58 7.68 -9.78
C ARG A 6 10.33 8.53 -10.05
N TYR A 7 9.50 8.68 -9.03
CA TYR A 7 8.33 9.54 -9.02
C TYR A 7 8.59 10.70 -8.05
N PRO A 8 8.32 11.96 -8.47
CA PRO A 8 8.29 13.09 -7.55
C PRO A 8 7.27 12.83 -6.43
N GLU A 9 7.54 13.34 -5.23
CA GLU A 9 6.56 13.29 -4.16
C GLU A 9 5.34 14.16 -4.53
N GLU A 10 4.16 13.56 -4.51
CA GLU A 10 2.91 14.30 -4.58
C GLU A 10 2.63 14.89 -3.21
N LEU A 11 2.27 16.17 -3.14
CA LEU A 11 1.82 16.84 -1.93
C LEU A 11 0.60 17.65 -2.31
N LEU A 12 -0.55 17.27 -1.80
CA LEU A 12 -1.80 17.98 -2.03
C LEU A 12 -1.96 19.08 -0.97
N GLY A 13 -2.90 20.00 -1.20
CA GLY A 13 -3.21 21.03 -0.21
C GLY A 13 -3.90 20.44 1.02
N GLU A 14 -3.79 21.11 2.16
CA GLU A 14 -4.36 20.67 3.46
C GLU A 14 -5.88 20.42 3.42
N ASP A 15 -6.60 21.07 2.49
CA ASP A 15 -8.03 20.86 2.27
C ASP A 15 -8.35 19.56 1.50
N SER A 16 -7.35 18.92 0.91
CA SER A 16 -7.46 17.70 0.09
C SER A 16 -6.78 16.49 0.73
N ASP A 17 -5.73 16.71 1.52
CA ASP A 17 -5.03 15.69 2.29
C ASP A 17 -4.34 16.38 3.48
N ASP A 18 -4.49 15.83 4.68
CA ASP A 18 -3.84 16.33 5.91
C ASP A 18 -2.44 15.74 6.13
N GLY A 19 -1.91 15.01 5.15
CA GLY A 19 -0.65 14.28 5.24
C GLY A 19 -0.84 12.78 5.44
N THR A 20 -2.07 12.30 5.60
CA THR A 20 -2.38 10.87 5.71
C THR A 20 -1.84 10.07 4.52
N MET A 21 -2.11 10.50 3.28
CA MET A 21 -1.66 9.76 2.09
C MET A 21 -0.13 9.64 1.98
N PRO A 22 0.67 10.72 2.11
CA PRO A 22 2.12 10.62 2.06
C PRO A 22 2.71 9.84 3.23
N GLU A 23 2.12 9.88 4.44
CA GLU A 23 2.50 9.00 5.55
C GLU A 23 2.25 7.53 5.23
N ASN A 24 1.15 7.23 4.54
CA ASN A 24 0.78 5.88 4.13
C ASN A 24 1.75 5.34 3.06
N VAL A 25 2.13 6.18 2.09
CA VAL A 25 3.20 5.89 1.12
C VAL A 25 4.54 5.64 1.80
N ALA A 26 4.91 6.48 2.78
CA ALA A 26 6.16 6.32 3.54
C ALA A 26 6.17 5.03 4.35
N THR A 27 5.05 4.68 4.98
CA THR A 27 4.88 3.42 5.73
C THR A 27 5.03 2.21 4.83
N LEU A 28 4.39 2.22 3.65
CA LEU A 28 4.57 1.16 2.67
C LEU A 28 6.03 1.07 2.21
N ARG A 29 6.65 2.21 1.91
CA ARG A 29 8.04 2.31 1.47
C ARG A 29 9.00 1.69 2.48
N GLU A 30 8.85 2.01 3.76
CA GLU A 30 9.65 1.45 4.85
C GLU A 30 9.54 -0.09 4.90
N ALA A 31 8.34 -0.62 4.65
CA ALA A 31 8.10 -2.06 4.69
C ALA A 31 8.69 -2.84 3.50
N VAL A 32 8.72 -2.25 2.30
CA VAL A 32 9.04 -2.99 1.06
C VAL A 32 10.42 -2.69 0.46
N VAL A 33 10.99 -1.50 0.69
CA VAL A 33 12.28 -1.12 0.09
C VAL A 33 13.41 -1.98 0.64
N GLY A 34 14.30 -2.44 -0.24
CA GLY A 34 15.38 -3.36 0.10
C GLY A 34 14.99 -4.84 0.06
N HIS A 35 13.74 -5.15 -0.32
CA HIS A 35 13.22 -6.51 -0.43
C HIS A 35 12.71 -6.79 -1.85
N ARG A 36 12.48 -8.07 -2.15
CA ARG A 36 11.82 -8.49 -3.40
C ARG A 36 10.40 -8.93 -3.11
N ILE A 37 9.49 -8.67 -4.05
CA ILE A 37 8.13 -9.18 -3.96
C ILE A 37 8.14 -10.62 -4.45
N VAL A 38 7.83 -11.56 -3.57
CA VAL A 38 7.66 -12.98 -3.94
C VAL A 38 6.26 -13.23 -4.50
N LYS A 39 5.26 -12.55 -3.93
CA LYS A 39 3.85 -12.74 -4.28
C LYS A 39 3.04 -11.51 -3.89
N ALA A 40 2.05 -11.16 -4.71
CA ALA A 40 1.00 -10.20 -4.37
C ALA A 40 -0.36 -10.83 -4.68
N GLU A 41 -1.27 -10.85 -3.70
CA GLU A 41 -2.60 -11.45 -3.86
C GLU A 41 -3.64 -10.78 -2.96
N ALA A 42 -4.92 -10.92 -3.33
CA ALA A 42 -6.00 -10.60 -2.42
C ALA A 42 -5.99 -11.61 -1.24
N GLY A 43 -6.04 -11.08 -0.03
CA GLY A 43 -6.16 -11.84 1.19
C GLY A 43 -7.58 -12.38 1.39
N VAL A 44 -7.85 -12.84 2.61
CA VAL A 44 -9.15 -13.39 2.99
C VAL A 44 -9.92 -12.36 3.80
N GLU A 45 -11.20 -12.19 3.46
CA GLU A 45 -12.14 -11.41 4.26
C GLU A 45 -12.30 -12.07 5.64
N THR A 46 -12.20 -11.29 6.71
CA THR A 46 -12.32 -11.81 8.08
C THR A 46 -13.54 -11.22 8.76
N THR A 47 -14.08 -11.96 9.73
CA THR A 47 -15.12 -11.47 10.62
C THR A 47 -14.56 -11.43 12.02
N ASP A 48 -14.61 -10.27 12.68
CA ASP A 48 -14.16 -10.14 14.06
C ASP A 48 -15.13 -10.84 15.05
N ARG A 49 -14.75 -10.89 16.33
CA ARG A 49 -15.57 -11.52 17.38
C ARG A 49 -16.95 -10.88 17.59
N TRP A 50 -17.18 -9.68 17.04
CA TRP A 50 -18.41 -8.91 17.15
C TRP A 50 -19.26 -9.01 15.88
N GLY A 51 -18.84 -9.81 14.89
CA GLY A 51 -19.55 -9.97 13.63
C GLY A 51 -19.25 -8.89 12.59
N ARG A 52 -18.26 -8.01 12.84
CA ARG A 52 -17.85 -6.99 11.86
C ARG A 52 -17.02 -7.66 10.77
N ARG A 53 -17.49 -7.55 9.53
CA ARG A 53 -16.76 -7.99 8.34
C ARG A 53 -15.66 -6.98 8.01
N THR A 54 -14.46 -7.47 7.78
CA THR A 54 -13.30 -6.69 7.35
C THR A 54 -12.94 -7.12 5.93
N THR A 55 -12.86 -6.15 5.02
CA THR A 55 -12.50 -6.37 3.62
C THR A 55 -11.19 -7.14 3.49
N ALA A 56 -11.10 -7.93 2.41
CA ALA A 56 -9.88 -8.66 2.08
C ALA A 56 -8.74 -7.65 1.81
N PRO A 57 -7.59 -7.75 2.50
CA PRO A 57 -6.45 -6.90 2.24
C PRO A 57 -5.78 -7.28 0.91
N LEU A 58 -4.95 -6.39 0.36
CA LEU A 58 -3.84 -6.85 -0.49
C LEU A 58 -2.73 -7.38 0.40
N VAL A 59 -2.22 -8.56 0.08
CA VAL A 59 -1.11 -9.19 0.79
C VAL A 59 0.10 -9.24 -0.14
N ILE A 60 1.16 -8.53 0.23
CA ILE A 60 2.46 -8.53 -0.44
C ILE A 60 3.41 -9.39 0.39
N THR A 61 3.81 -10.55 -0.14
CA THR A 61 4.81 -11.42 0.49
C THR A 61 6.20 -11.04 -0.02
N LEU A 62 7.12 -10.81 0.90
CA LEU A 62 8.50 -10.42 0.64
C LEU A 62 9.47 -11.60 0.81
N ASP A 63 10.65 -11.48 0.20
CA ASP A 63 11.68 -12.53 0.22
C ASP A 63 12.37 -12.73 1.58
N ASN A 64 12.23 -11.76 2.48
CA ASN A 64 12.68 -11.85 3.87
C ASN A 64 11.72 -12.63 4.78
N GLY A 65 10.64 -13.18 4.23
CA GLY A 65 9.63 -13.91 5.00
C GLY A 65 8.60 -13.02 5.70
N LYS A 66 8.46 -11.75 5.30
CA LYS A 66 7.40 -10.86 5.81
C LYS A 66 6.22 -10.77 4.85
N ARG A 67 5.06 -10.44 5.40
CA ARG A 67 3.84 -10.06 4.68
C ARG A 67 3.48 -8.62 5.02
N VAL A 68 3.28 -7.80 4.00
CA VAL A 68 2.70 -6.46 4.14
C VAL A 68 1.25 -6.55 3.71
N GLU A 69 0.33 -6.23 4.62
CA GLU A 69 -1.10 -6.19 4.35
C GLU A 69 -1.56 -4.74 4.22
N LEU A 70 -2.25 -4.39 3.12
CA LEU A 70 -2.93 -3.12 2.94
C LEU A 70 -4.43 -3.35 3.02
N ARG A 71 -5.09 -2.77 4.02
CA ARG A 71 -6.55 -2.89 4.25
C ARG A 71 -7.25 -1.60 3.91
N ASN A 72 -8.35 -1.73 3.16
CA ASN A 72 -9.23 -0.61 2.86
C ASN A 72 -9.81 -0.03 4.17
N THR A 73 -9.99 1.28 4.20
CA THR A 73 -10.67 1.98 5.30
C THR A 73 -11.88 2.72 4.74
N ASP A 74 -12.91 2.84 5.58
CA ASP A 74 -14.15 3.55 5.26
C ASP A 74 -14.67 4.18 6.56
N ASP A 75 -14.86 5.50 6.53
CA ASP A 75 -15.47 6.29 7.58
C ASP A 75 -16.39 7.35 6.98
N CYS A 76 -17.62 6.93 6.71
CA CYS A 76 -18.74 7.77 6.27
C CYS A 76 -18.54 8.47 4.91
N CYS A 77 -17.79 9.57 4.90
CA CYS A 77 -17.50 10.39 3.71
C CYS A 77 -16.03 10.26 3.28
N ALA A 78 -15.20 9.64 4.09
CA ALA A 78 -13.81 9.37 3.80
C ALA A 78 -13.61 7.88 3.58
N TYR A 79 -12.77 7.52 2.61
CA TYR A 79 -12.45 6.13 2.32
C TYR A 79 -11.09 6.03 1.65
N THR A 80 -10.52 4.84 1.70
CA THR A 80 -9.39 4.44 0.87
C THR A 80 -9.55 2.98 0.52
N GLU A 81 -9.56 2.69 -0.78
CA GLU A 81 -9.82 1.38 -1.32
C GLU A 81 -8.84 0.99 -2.41
N LEU A 82 -8.41 -0.26 -2.38
CA LEU A 82 -7.74 -0.87 -3.50
C LEU A 82 -8.78 -1.34 -4.52
N GLU A 83 -8.78 -0.71 -5.69
CA GLU A 83 -9.69 -1.07 -6.78
C GLU A 83 -9.13 -2.23 -7.61
N SER A 84 -7.83 -2.19 -7.91
CA SER A 84 -7.13 -3.24 -8.64
C SER A 84 -5.61 -3.16 -8.43
N PHE A 85 -4.90 -4.24 -8.79
CA PHE A 85 -3.44 -4.25 -8.80
C PHE A 85 -2.89 -5.03 -9.99
N LEU A 86 -1.71 -4.64 -10.45
CA LEU A 86 -0.97 -5.29 -11.53
C LEU A 86 0.45 -5.62 -11.07
N LEU A 87 0.71 -6.92 -10.87
CA LEU A 87 2.05 -7.44 -10.61
C LEU A 87 2.75 -7.73 -11.93
N HIS A 88 3.96 -7.20 -12.12
CA HIS A 88 4.81 -7.43 -13.30
C HIS A 88 5.76 -8.61 -13.05
N PRO A 89 5.39 -9.86 -13.39
CA PRO A 89 6.15 -11.06 -13.02
C PRO A 89 7.57 -11.08 -13.57
N GLU A 90 7.86 -10.37 -14.66
CA GLU A 90 9.18 -10.27 -15.24
C GLU A 90 10.14 -9.37 -14.45
N LYS A 91 9.65 -8.66 -13.42
CA LYS A 91 10.44 -7.74 -12.59
C LYS A 91 10.45 -8.09 -11.10
N VAL A 92 9.71 -9.12 -10.67
CA VAL A 92 9.59 -9.50 -9.24
C VAL A 92 10.92 -9.95 -8.60
N ASP A 93 11.88 -10.41 -9.42
CA ASP A 93 13.21 -10.81 -8.97
C ASP A 93 14.14 -9.63 -8.63
N HIS A 94 13.67 -8.38 -8.79
CA HIS A 94 14.44 -7.17 -8.52
C HIS A 94 14.13 -6.59 -7.13
N ILE A 95 15.17 -6.08 -6.49
CA ILE A 95 15.05 -5.39 -5.20
C ILE A 95 14.25 -4.12 -5.39
N ILE A 96 13.19 -3.96 -4.61
CA ILE A 96 12.40 -2.74 -4.58
C ILE A 96 13.28 -1.59 -4.08
N THR A 97 13.29 -0.52 -4.85
CA THR A 97 14.10 0.68 -4.61
C THR A 97 13.28 1.86 -4.10
N GLY A 98 11.96 1.83 -4.30
CA GLY A 98 11.09 2.87 -3.82
C GLY A 98 9.61 2.57 -3.99
N VAL A 99 8.82 3.47 -3.42
CA VAL A 99 7.38 3.57 -3.60
C VAL A 99 7.08 5.02 -3.94
N GLY A 100 6.22 5.25 -4.92
CA GLY A 100 5.79 6.58 -5.35
C GLY A 100 4.36 6.53 -5.86
N THR A 101 3.79 7.70 -6.12
CA THR A 101 2.41 7.82 -6.58
C THR A 101 2.31 8.76 -7.77
N THR A 102 1.22 8.63 -8.51
CA THR A 102 0.79 9.57 -9.54
C THR A 102 -0.71 9.81 -9.44
N ASP A 103 -1.16 10.85 -10.13
CA ASP A 103 -2.57 11.24 -10.24
C ASP A 103 -3.22 11.58 -8.90
N GLY A 104 -2.47 12.23 -8.01
CA GLY A 104 -2.98 12.64 -6.69
C GLY A 104 -3.24 11.46 -5.77
N TYR A 105 -2.31 10.49 -5.75
CA TYR A 105 -2.41 9.22 -5.01
C TYR A 105 -3.38 8.18 -5.56
N ASP A 106 -3.97 8.39 -6.73
CA ASP A 106 -4.88 7.41 -7.35
C ASP A 106 -4.12 6.20 -7.94
N THR A 107 -2.85 6.38 -8.29
CA THR A 107 -1.98 5.29 -8.74
C THR A 107 -0.76 5.17 -7.85
N TRP A 108 -0.51 3.98 -7.29
CA TRP A 108 0.68 3.72 -6.48
C TRP A 108 1.62 2.77 -7.21
N HIS A 109 2.90 3.12 -7.19
CA HIS A 109 3.97 2.41 -7.87
C HIS A 109 4.96 1.88 -6.85
N ILE A 110 5.09 0.56 -6.76
CA ILE A 110 6.20 -0.09 -6.08
C ILE A 110 7.21 -0.49 -7.15
N TYR A 111 8.40 0.11 -7.13
CA TYR A 111 9.33 0.06 -8.26
C TYR A 111 10.75 -0.36 -7.87
N ALA A 112 11.41 -0.97 -8.84
CA ALA A 112 12.84 -1.26 -8.84
C ALA A 112 13.54 -0.44 -9.95
N ASP A 113 14.84 -0.61 -10.12
CA ASP A 113 15.65 0.11 -11.13
C ASP A 113 15.04 0.04 -12.54
N MET A 114 14.43 -1.10 -12.90
CA MET A 114 13.87 -1.35 -14.23
C MET A 114 12.42 -0.88 -14.39
N GLY A 115 11.83 -0.25 -13.38
CA GLY A 115 10.46 0.27 -13.39
C GLY A 115 9.55 -0.42 -12.39
N ASP A 116 8.25 -0.25 -12.61
CA ASP A 116 7.23 -0.71 -11.66
C ASP A 116 7.18 -2.22 -11.62
N VAL A 117 7.23 -2.77 -10.41
CA VAL A 117 7.10 -4.18 -10.09
C VAL A 117 5.66 -4.49 -9.71
N LEU A 118 5.01 -3.59 -8.98
CA LEU A 118 3.60 -3.66 -8.60
C LEU A 118 2.97 -2.29 -8.73
N GLU A 119 1.90 -2.21 -9.51
CA GLU A 119 1.06 -1.01 -9.65
C GLU A 119 -0.28 -1.24 -8.95
N LEU A 120 -0.78 -0.24 -8.23
CA LEU A 120 -2.07 -0.27 -7.52
C LEU A 120 -2.96 0.87 -8.04
N SER A 121 -4.21 0.55 -8.33
CA SER A 121 -5.29 1.54 -8.54
C SER A 121 -5.99 1.76 -7.22
N VAL A 122 -5.94 3.00 -6.72
CA VAL A 122 -6.40 3.38 -5.39
C VAL A 122 -7.51 4.40 -5.54
N GLY A 123 -8.70 4.04 -5.07
CA GLY A 123 -9.79 5.01 -4.88
C GLY A 123 -9.68 5.59 -3.48
N TRP A 124 -9.72 6.91 -3.34
CA TRP A 124 -9.73 7.53 -2.02
C TRP A 124 -10.49 8.86 -1.99
N SER A 125 -10.91 9.23 -0.78
CA SER A 125 -11.51 10.53 -0.48
C SER A 125 -11.17 10.86 0.97
N CYS A 126 -10.67 12.06 1.21
CA CYS A 126 -10.46 12.56 2.58
C CYS A 126 -11.77 12.94 3.27
N GLY A 127 -12.88 13.09 2.53
CA GLY A 127 -14.14 13.64 3.03
C GLY A 127 -13.93 15.02 3.66
N ASN A 128 -13.84 15.05 4.99
CA ASN A 128 -13.25 16.18 5.71
C ASN A 128 -11.99 15.67 6.44
N PRO A 129 -10.79 16.08 6.01
CA PRO A 129 -9.53 15.47 6.43
C PRO A 129 -9.30 15.59 7.94
N PHE A 130 -9.87 16.60 8.61
CA PHE A 130 -9.68 16.82 10.05
C PHE A 130 -10.58 15.98 10.96
N TRP A 131 -11.59 15.30 10.41
CA TRP A 131 -12.64 14.63 11.20
C TRP A 131 -12.83 13.15 10.89
N TYR A 132 -12.39 12.68 9.73
CA TYR A 132 -12.60 11.30 9.29
C TYR A 132 -11.28 10.60 9.00
N GLY A 133 -11.20 9.32 9.36
CA GLY A 133 -10.04 8.49 9.03
C GLY A 133 -10.07 8.02 7.57
N TYR A 134 -8.95 8.12 6.89
CA TYR A 134 -8.70 7.55 5.56
C TYR A 134 -7.25 7.05 5.48
N GLY A 135 -6.79 6.64 4.30
CA GLY A 135 -5.54 5.91 4.10
C GLY A 135 -5.72 4.41 4.32
N PHE A 136 -4.82 3.58 3.79
CA PHE A 136 -4.82 2.16 4.09
C PHE A 136 -4.41 1.90 5.55
N ASP A 137 -5.01 0.89 6.16
CA ASP A 137 -4.42 0.27 7.36
C ASP A 137 -3.33 -0.70 6.89
N ILE A 138 -2.07 -0.28 7.08
CA ILE A 138 -0.88 -1.00 6.64
C ILE A 138 -0.26 -1.74 7.83
N SER A 139 -0.17 -3.07 7.73
CA SER A 139 0.46 -3.90 8.76
C SER A 139 1.54 -4.81 8.17
N VAL A 140 2.62 -5.00 8.93
CA VAL A 140 3.70 -5.93 8.58
C VAL A 140 3.68 -7.10 9.55
N LYS A 141 3.61 -8.31 9.02
CA LYS A 141 3.59 -9.56 9.78
C LYS A 141 4.74 -10.44 9.37
N GLU A 142 5.33 -11.14 10.32
CA GLU A 142 6.24 -12.25 10.00
C GLU A 142 5.41 -13.41 9.45
N LEU A 143 5.96 -14.17 8.50
CA LEU A 143 5.44 -15.50 8.21
C LEU A 143 5.72 -16.37 9.43
N ASP A 144 4.76 -16.47 10.34
CA ASP A 144 4.84 -17.46 11.40
C ASP A 144 5.02 -18.85 10.76
N ASP A 145 6.04 -19.57 11.23
CA ASP A 145 6.46 -20.92 10.82
C ASP A 145 5.40 -22.00 11.17
N GLU A 146 4.10 -21.66 11.15
CA GLU A 146 2.98 -22.56 11.41
C GLU A 146 2.56 -23.29 10.13
N THR A 147 3.51 -23.99 9.52
CA THR A 147 3.21 -25.19 8.73
C THR A 147 4.40 -26.14 8.81
N ARG A 148 4.50 -26.86 9.93
CA ARG A 148 5.37 -28.04 10.05
C ARG A 148 4.57 -29.26 10.44
#